data_AF-A0A532UAG5-F1
#
_entry.id   AF-A0A532UAG5-F1
#
_cell.length_a   1.000
_cell.length_b   1.000
_cell.length_c   1.000
_cell.angle_alpha   90.00
_cell.angle_beta   90.00
_cell.angle_gamma   90.00
#
_symmetry.space_group_name_H-M   'P 1'
#
loop_
_entity.id
_entity.type
_entity.pdbx_description
1 polymer ?
#
loop_
_entity_poly.entity_id
_entity_poly.type
_entity_poly.pdbx_seq_one_letter_code
_entity_poly.pdbx_strand_id
1 'polypeptide(L)'
;MKRKNEKKREELAAQESLLRIVDKLIILVGELIRTTKTEEDLRIGFEKILDPLLKSIDIESKPRYERLGAEAKTIYRGRPDAVHGQVIIEYETPNAFSSERNVLHAYNQLVDYMTAEAQSHKINPLGLINRLVGVGFDGRSIFFVQYQAKKIGKKATIDKASFIRQGPYPFDPESARTFLTYLRALFRLPLTAENLTDKFGPKSRIAPIAVSAFADALEHWGKQRVRVFFNEWKRLFGVVYGEQFSAQQEEEAKTLSSFYGVAKETDFQELLFSVHTYFAFLMKLIAAEIISLKESSFTSSFSYQLTHTSKDDLQAQLTVIESGGIYAKRGITNFLE
;
A
#
# COMPACT_ATOMS: atom_id res chain seq x y z
N MET A 1 -7.29 9.06 -30.79
CA MET A 1 -7.00 10.47 -30.44
C MET A 1 -7.69 10.91 -29.14
N LYS A 2 -9.01 10.73 -28.96
CA LYS A 2 -9.75 11.09 -27.72
C LYS A 2 -9.18 10.52 -26.41
N ARG A 3 -8.98 9.19 -26.30
CA ARG A 3 -8.44 8.54 -25.09
C ARG A 3 -7.03 8.99 -24.65
N LYS A 4 -6.18 9.43 -25.59
CA LYS A 4 -4.83 9.95 -25.30
C LYS A 4 -4.89 11.37 -24.72
N ASN A 5 -5.90 12.15 -25.13
CA ASN A 5 -6.17 13.47 -24.58
C ASN A 5 -6.86 13.42 -23.22
N GLU A 6 -7.66 12.39 -22.97
CA GLU A 6 -8.38 12.17 -21.70
C GLU A 6 -7.42 11.74 -20.59
N LYS A 7 -6.54 10.75 -20.85
CA LYS A 7 -5.47 10.35 -19.92
C LYS A 7 -4.51 11.50 -19.59
N LYS A 8 -4.12 12.28 -20.61
CA LYS A 8 -3.28 13.48 -20.41
C LYS A 8 -3.98 14.56 -19.59
N ARG A 9 -5.31 14.68 -19.70
CA ARG A 9 -6.12 15.61 -18.89
C ARG A 9 -6.24 15.15 -17.43
N GLU A 10 -6.39 13.85 -17.17
CA GLU A 10 -6.43 13.29 -15.82
C GLU A 10 -5.06 13.40 -15.11
N GLU A 11 -3.97 13.10 -15.83
CA GLU A 11 -2.59 13.31 -15.36
C GLU A 11 -2.35 14.79 -15.03
N LEU A 12 -2.75 15.71 -15.91
CA LEU A 12 -2.67 17.15 -15.65
C LEU A 12 -3.51 17.55 -14.42
N ALA A 13 -4.77 17.15 -14.36
CA ALA A 13 -5.71 17.61 -13.33
C ALA A 13 -5.28 17.23 -11.91
N ALA A 14 -4.57 16.12 -11.76
CA ALA A 14 -4.19 15.66 -10.44
C ALA A 14 -2.68 15.80 -10.13
N GLN A 15 -1.85 16.07 -11.13
CA GLN A 15 -0.61 16.84 -10.91
C GLN A 15 -0.95 18.26 -10.42
N GLU A 16 -1.99 18.88 -10.97
CA GLU A 16 -2.52 20.18 -10.54
C GLU A 16 -3.12 20.11 -9.13
N SER A 17 -3.81 19.01 -8.76
CA SER A 17 -4.28 18.79 -7.38
C SER A 17 -3.14 18.68 -6.37
N LEU A 18 -2.04 17.99 -6.69
CA LEU A 18 -0.89 17.87 -5.79
C LEU A 18 -0.18 19.22 -5.62
N LEU A 19 0.04 19.94 -6.73
CA LEU A 19 0.66 21.28 -6.69
C LEU A 19 -0.17 22.23 -5.82
N ARG A 20 -1.50 22.23 -5.97
CA ARG A 20 -2.38 23.05 -5.10
C ARG A 20 -2.26 22.69 -3.62
N ILE A 21 -2.04 21.42 -3.27
CA ILE A 21 -1.88 21.00 -1.87
C ILE A 21 -0.51 21.38 -1.33
N VAL A 22 0.54 21.21 -2.14
CA VAL A 22 1.89 21.67 -1.82
C VAL A 22 1.89 23.18 -1.58
N ASP A 23 1.29 23.97 -2.47
CA ASP A 23 1.19 25.42 -2.34
C ASP A 23 0.45 25.81 -1.05
N LYS A 24 -0.69 25.17 -0.77
CA LYS A 24 -1.42 25.38 0.49
C LYS A 24 -0.59 25.02 1.71
N LEU A 25 0.10 23.88 1.70
CA LEU A 25 0.95 23.44 2.80
C LEU A 25 2.05 24.47 3.08
N ILE A 26 2.75 24.94 2.04
CA ILE A 26 3.80 25.94 2.17
C ILE A 26 3.26 27.26 2.73
N ILE A 27 2.12 27.74 2.25
CA ILE A 27 1.50 28.97 2.74
C ILE A 27 1.15 28.84 4.24
N LEU A 28 0.42 27.78 4.61
CA LEU A 28 -0.04 27.56 5.98
C LEU A 28 1.12 27.36 6.96
N VAL A 29 2.16 26.63 6.54
CA VAL A 29 3.38 26.44 7.34
C VAL A 29 4.17 27.75 7.47
N GLY A 30 4.24 28.54 6.40
CA GLY A 30 4.83 29.87 6.43
C GLY A 30 4.12 30.82 7.40
N GLU A 31 2.79 30.71 7.53
CA GLU A 31 2.01 31.44 8.53
C GLU A 31 2.26 30.93 9.94
N LEU A 32 2.26 29.60 10.14
CA LEU A 32 2.52 28.95 11.43
C LEU A 32 3.84 29.43 12.05
N ILE A 33 4.92 29.38 11.27
CA ILE A 33 6.29 29.68 11.74
C ILE A 33 6.43 31.13 12.23
N ARG A 34 5.57 32.06 11.80
CA ARG A 34 5.60 33.45 12.29
C ARG A 34 5.20 33.56 13.76
N THR A 35 4.39 32.63 14.25
CA THR A 35 3.84 32.65 15.61
C THR A 35 4.45 31.61 16.53
N THR A 36 5.00 30.54 15.97
CA THR A 36 5.59 29.41 16.69
C THR A 36 6.96 29.75 17.27
N LYS A 37 7.18 29.40 18.55
CA LYS A 37 8.46 29.61 19.23
C LYS A 37 9.06 28.34 19.84
N THR A 38 8.22 27.36 20.15
CA THR A 38 8.63 26.10 20.75
C THR A 38 8.45 24.94 19.77
N GLU A 39 9.13 23.83 20.04
CA GLU A 39 8.96 22.57 19.31
C GLU A 39 7.53 22.04 19.41
N GLU A 40 6.92 22.10 20.61
CA GLU A 40 5.55 21.63 20.83
C GLU A 40 4.51 22.46 20.06
N ASP A 41 4.69 23.78 20.00
CA ASP A 41 3.85 24.66 19.17
C ASP A 41 3.98 24.32 17.68
N LEU A 42 5.21 23.98 17.23
CA LEU A 42 5.46 23.59 15.84
C LEU A 42 4.76 22.27 15.53
N ARG A 43 4.97 21.26 16.38
CA ARG A 43 4.38 19.93 16.27
C ARG A 43 2.86 20.02 16.21
N ILE A 44 2.22 20.61 17.22
CA ILE A 44 0.76 20.74 17.27
C ILE A 44 0.23 21.54 16.08
N GLY A 45 0.87 22.66 15.75
CA GLY A 45 0.42 23.53 14.67
C GLY A 45 0.54 22.89 13.30
N PHE A 46 1.66 22.22 13.04
CA PHE A 46 1.90 21.55 11.76
C PHE A 46 0.96 20.36 11.57
N GLU A 47 0.74 19.56 12.61
CA GLU A 47 -0.17 18.43 12.56
C GLU A 47 -1.63 18.87 12.30
N LYS A 48 -2.07 20.00 12.88
CA LYS A 48 -3.38 20.60 12.58
C LYS A 48 -3.53 21.05 11.12
N ILE A 49 -2.43 21.46 10.48
CA ILE A 49 -2.40 21.82 9.06
C ILE A 49 -2.40 20.56 8.19
N LEU A 50 -1.64 19.55 8.59
CA LEU A 50 -1.41 18.34 7.81
C LEU A 50 -2.67 17.47 7.70
N ASP A 51 -3.38 17.24 8.81
CA ASP A 51 -4.57 16.38 8.87
C ASP A 51 -5.65 16.69 7.80
N PRO A 52 -6.15 17.94 7.65
CA PRO A 52 -7.15 18.24 6.63
C PRO A 52 -6.60 18.13 5.21
N LEU A 53 -5.31 18.41 5.01
CA LEU A 53 -4.66 18.27 3.70
C LEU A 53 -4.54 16.79 3.30
N LEU A 54 -4.17 15.91 4.23
CA LEU A 54 -4.12 14.46 3.98
C LEU A 54 -5.50 13.88 3.67
N LYS A 55 -6.54 14.30 4.39
CA LYS A 55 -7.93 13.91 4.09
C LYS A 55 -8.36 14.31 2.68
N SER A 56 -7.88 15.45 2.18
CA SER A 56 -8.22 15.92 0.83
C SER A 56 -7.59 15.06 -0.29
N ILE A 57 -6.62 14.20 0.02
CA ILE A 57 -5.99 13.25 -0.91
C ILE A 57 -6.30 11.78 -0.56
N ASP A 58 -7.41 11.55 0.15
CA ASP A 58 -7.89 10.22 0.53
C ASP A 58 -6.87 9.43 1.38
N ILE A 59 -6.03 10.15 2.11
CA ILE A 59 -5.19 9.59 3.16
C ILE A 59 -5.96 9.78 4.47
N GLU A 60 -6.66 8.75 4.90
CA GLU A 60 -7.30 8.72 6.22
C GLU A 60 -6.24 8.57 7.33
N SER A 61 -5.44 9.61 7.59
CA SER A 61 -4.56 9.59 8.75
C SER A 61 -5.41 9.62 10.04
N LYS A 62 -5.31 8.56 10.83
CA LYS A 62 -5.40 8.67 12.28
C LYS A 62 -3.96 8.65 12.77
N PRO A 63 -3.27 9.80 12.87
CA PRO A 63 -1.93 9.84 13.43
C PRO A 63 -1.91 9.05 14.74
N ARG A 64 -1.02 8.08 14.84
CA ARG A 64 -0.80 7.36 16.10
C ARG A 64 0.21 8.17 16.89
N TYR A 65 -0.23 9.28 17.46
CA TYR A 65 0.57 9.96 18.46
C TYR A 65 0.84 8.97 19.61
N GLU A 66 2.10 8.90 20.04
CA GLU A 66 2.51 8.23 21.28
C GLU A 66 2.38 6.69 21.37
N ARG A 67 2.32 5.96 20.25
CA ARG A 67 2.33 4.48 20.30
C ARG A 67 3.36 3.85 19.36
N LEU A 68 4.59 3.76 19.87
CA LEU A 68 5.40 2.56 19.70
C LEU A 68 4.55 1.33 20.05
N GLY A 69 4.71 0.23 19.32
CA GLY A 69 4.20 -1.07 19.77
C GLY A 69 4.65 -1.35 21.21
N ALA A 70 3.85 -2.07 22.00
CA ALA A 70 4.18 -2.36 23.41
C ALA A 70 5.60 -2.98 23.56
N GLU A 71 6.03 -3.74 22.55
CA GLU A 71 7.36 -4.37 22.46
C GLU A 71 8.48 -3.43 21.98
N ALA A 72 8.17 -2.34 21.26
CA ALA A 72 9.18 -1.36 20.88
C ALA A 72 9.51 -0.41 22.06
N LYS A 73 8.55 -0.16 22.96
CA LYS A 73 8.75 0.64 24.20
C LYS A 73 9.71 -0.02 25.20
N THR A 74 9.87 -1.34 25.16
CA THR A 74 10.85 -2.05 25.99
C THR A 74 12.27 -1.95 25.41
N ILE A 75 12.40 -1.72 24.10
CA ILE A 75 13.67 -1.61 23.37
C ILE A 75 14.19 -0.15 23.38
N TYR A 76 13.31 0.84 23.25
CA TYR A 76 13.66 2.25 23.30
C TYR A 76 12.69 3.04 24.18
N ARG A 77 13.24 3.87 25.10
CA ARG A 77 12.47 4.60 26.11
C ARG A 77 11.96 5.97 25.66
N GLY A 78 12.48 6.54 24.56
CA GLY A 78 11.92 7.77 23.99
C GLY A 78 10.63 7.49 23.21
N ARG A 79 9.95 8.55 22.76
CA ARG A 79 8.75 8.48 21.93
C ARG A 79 8.92 9.37 20.71
N PRO A 80 8.64 8.88 19.49
CA PRO A 80 8.63 9.74 18.32
C PRO A 80 7.50 10.75 18.44
N ASP A 81 7.73 11.95 17.93
CA ASP A 81 6.77 13.06 18.05
C ASP A 81 5.49 12.83 17.26
N ALA A 82 5.61 12.25 16.06
CA ALA A 82 4.47 11.79 15.27
C ALA A 82 4.79 10.56 14.42
N VAL A 83 3.79 9.68 14.26
CA VAL A 83 3.86 8.50 13.39
C VAL A 83 2.65 8.47 12.47
N HIS A 84 2.92 8.53 11.16
CA HIS A 84 1.96 8.49 10.07
C HIS A 84 2.23 7.25 9.20
N GLY A 85 1.62 6.12 9.55
CA GLY A 85 1.89 4.85 8.86
C GLY A 85 3.35 4.41 9.06
N GLN A 86 4.11 4.31 7.97
CA GLN A 86 5.55 4.00 7.99
C GLN A 86 6.45 5.25 7.91
N VAL A 87 5.87 6.45 8.08
CA VAL A 87 6.61 7.71 8.22
C VAL A 87 6.68 8.10 9.70
N ILE A 88 7.89 8.33 10.20
CA ILE A 88 8.15 8.81 11.55
C ILE A 88 8.68 10.24 11.43
N ILE A 89 8.04 11.19 12.12
CA ILE A 89 8.44 12.60 12.11
C ILE A 89 9.01 12.96 13.48
N GLU A 90 10.19 13.57 13.48
CA GLU A 90 10.82 14.21 14.63
C GLU A 90 10.79 15.73 14.39
N TYR A 91 10.16 16.46 15.30
CA TYR A 91 10.07 17.90 15.26
C TYR A 91 11.19 18.52 16.09
N GLU A 92 11.69 19.66 15.65
CA GLU A 92 12.67 20.43 16.39
C GLU A 92 12.20 21.88 16.51
N THR A 93 12.80 22.63 17.44
CA THR A 93 12.46 24.06 17.60
C THR A 93 12.60 24.83 16.28
N PRO A 94 11.76 25.86 16.03
CA PRO A 94 11.81 26.60 14.76
C PRO A 94 13.22 27.06 14.36
N ASN A 95 13.66 26.72 13.15
CA ASN A 95 15.00 27.05 12.61
C ASN A 95 16.20 26.34 13.30
N ALA A 96 15.96 25.28 14.08
CA ALA A 96 16.99 24.51 14.76
C ALA A 96 18.03 23.89 13.82
N PHE A 97 17.66 23.51 12.60
CA PHE A 97 18.55 22.86 11.61
C PHE A 97 19.54 23.81 10.95
N SER A 98 19.54 25.08 11.33
CA SER A 98 20.69 25.97 11.09
C SER A 98 21.95 25.50 11.83
N SER A 99 21.81 24.62 12.83
CA SER A 99 22.91 23.95 13.53
C SER A 99 23.00 22.47 13.16
N GLU A 100 24.15 22.05 12.63
CA GLU A 100 24.41 20.62 12.33
C GLU A 100 24.30 19.74 13.58
N ARG A 101 24.56 20.29 14.78
CA ARG A 101 24.36 19.57 16.05
C ARG A 101 22.90 19.14 16.25
N ASN A 102 21.94 20.04 15.95
CA ASN A 102 20.52 19.73 16.08
C ASN A 102 20.06 18.78 14.97
N VAL A 103 20.62 18.91 13.76
CA VAL A 103 20.38 17.93 12.67
C VAL A 103 20.83 16.52 13.09
N LEU A 104 22.04 16.40 13.66
CA LEU A 104 22.59 15.14 14.18
C LEU A 104 21.76 14.58 15.35
N HIS A 105 21.25 15.45 16.22
CA HIS A 105 20.37 15.06 17.32
C HIS A 105 19.10 14.37 16.80
N ALA A 106 18.32 15.08 15.99
CA ALA A 106 17.11 14.54 15.37
C ALA A 106 17.38 13.30 14.51
N TYR A 107 18.49 13.29 13.76
CA TYR A 107 18.90 12.11 12.97
C TYR A 107 19.11 10.87 13.85
N ASN A 108 19.84 11.01 14.97
CA ASN A 108 20.12 9.89 15.85
C ASN A 108 18.84 9.38 16.54
N GLN A 109 17.95 10.28 16.95
CA GLN A 109 16.63 9.92 17.47
C GLN A 109 15.84 9.09 16.44
N LEU A 110 15.73 9.58 15.20
CA LEU A 110 15.05 8.85 14.12
C LEU A 110 15.66 7.47 13.87
N VAL A 111 16.99 7.36 13.80
CA VAL A 111 17.68 6.07 13.62
C VAL A 111 17.37 5.10 14.77
N ASP A 112 17.40 5.57 16.02
CA ASP A 112 17.09 4.76 17.19
C ASP A 112 15.64 4.28 17.16
N TYR A 113 14.69 5.18 16.87
CA TYR A 113 13.27 4.84 16.76
C TYR A 113 13.00 3.83 15.65
N MET A 114 13.48 4.10 14.45
CA MET A 114 13.29 3.22 13.29
C MET A 114 13.85 1.83 13.58
N THR A 115 15.04 1.77 14.19
CA THR A 115 15.67 0.50 14.58
C THR A 115 14.84 -0.25 15.62
N ALA A 116 14.36 0.42 16.67
CA ALA A 116 13.55 -0.19 17.71
C ALA A 116 12.20 -0.70 17.20
N GLU A 117 11.51 0.09 16.37
CA GLU A 117 10.24 -0.31 15.74
C GLU A 117 10.45 -1.54 14.85
N ALA A 118 11.50 -1.53 14.01
CA ALA A 118 11.84 -2.67 13.18
C ALA A 118 12.17 -3.93 13.99
N GLN A 119 12.98 -3.82 15.05
CA GLN A 119 13.35 -4.95 15.90
C GLN A 119 12.16 -5.53 16.68
N SER A 120 11.17 -4.71 17.02
CA SER A 120 9.92 -5.19 17.62
C SER A 120 9.13 -6.10 16.66
N HIS A 121 9.34 -5.97 15.35
CA HIS A 121 8.71 -6.79 14.33
C HIS A 121 9.47 -8.13 14.12
N LYS A 122 9.30 -9.05 15.09
CA LYS A 122 10.05 -10.32 15.24
C LYS A 122 10.18 -11.18 13.98
N ILE A 123 9.20 -11.13 13.06
CA ILE A 123 9.14 -11.98 11.87
C ILE A 123 10.07 -11.46 10.74
N ASN A 124 10.17 -10.14 10.56
CA ASN A 124 10.91 -9.56 9.43
C ASN A 124 11.35 -8.11 9.72
N PRO A 125 12.32 -7.91 10.64
CA PRO A 125 12.78 -6.58 11.01
C PRO A 125 13.40 -5.83 9.84
N LEU A 126 14.12 -6.52 8.95
CA LEU A 126 14.73 -5.92 7.76
C LEU A 126 13.71 -5.51 6.71
N GLY A 127 12.63 -6.28 6.55
CA GLY A 127 11.55 -5.93 5.64
C GLY A 127 10.82 -4.67 6.09
N LEU A 128 10.66 -4.47 7.40
CA LEU A 128 10.05 -3.26 7.95
C LEU A 128 10.99 -2.05 7.84
N ILE A 129 12.25 -2.18 8.29
CA ILE A 129 13.20 -1.04 8.30
C ILE A 129 13.46 -0.46 6.91
N ASN A 130 13.50 -1.28 5.86
CA ASN A 130 13.67 -0.84 4.47
C ASN A 130 12.48 -0.02 3.94
N ARG A 131 11.35 -0.01 4.65
CA ARG A 131 10.14 0.73 4.27
C ARG A 131 9.86 1.92 5.15
N LEU A 132 10.52 2.02 6.31
CA LEU A 132 10.39 3.17 7.18
C LEU A 132 11.10 4.38 6.57
N VAL A 133 10.50 5.55 6.72
CA VAL A 133 11.12 6.85 6.44
C VAL A 133 11.08 7.70 7.70
N GLY A 134 12.24 8.13 8.16
CA GLY A 134 12.37 9.17 9.17
C GLY A 134 12.34 10.55 8.51
N VAL A 135 11.66 11.51 9.13
CA VAL A 135 11.55 12.90 8.68
C VAL A 135 11.94 13.79 9.85
N GLY A 136 13.01 14.56 9.71
CA GLY A 136 13.30 15.64 10.65
C GLY A 136 12.71 16.94 10.13
N PHE A 137 12.00 17.70 10.96
CA PHE A 137 11.37 18.96 10.57
C PHE A 137 11.46 20.06 11.63
N ASP A 138 12.03 21.23 11.28
CA ASP A 138 12.18 22.38 12.19
C ASP A 138 11.33 23.59 11.75
N GLY A 139 10.31 23.36 10.91
CA GLY A 139 9.49 24.42 10.32
C GLY A 139 10.10 25.00 9.04
N ARG A 140 11.40 25.31 9.04
CA ARG A 140 12.06 25.99 7.90
C ARG A 140 12.80 25.05 6.99
N SER A 141 13.20 23.91 7.50
CA SER A 141 14.03 22.92 6.85
C SER A 141 13.53 21.52 7.18
N ILE A 142 13.78 20.59 6.26
CA ILE A 142 13.35 19.21 6.35
C ILE A 142 14.49 18.29 5.89
N PHE A 143 14.65 17.14 6.53
CA PHE A 143 15.52 16.08 6.03
C PHE A 143 14.83 14.72 6.10
N PHE A 144 15.32 13.79 5.29
CA PHE A 144 14.78 12.43 5.19
C PHE A 144 15.84 11.41 5.58
N VAL A 145 15.43 10.34 6.26
CA VAL A 145 16.27 9.24 6.72
C VAL A 145 15.68 7.93 6.23
N GLN A 146 16.51 7.13 5.55
CA GLN A 146 16.12 5.82 5.04
C GLN A 146 17.22 4.80 5.31
N TYR A 147 16.81 3.55 5.52
CA TYR A 147 17.74 2.42 5.59
C TYR A 147 18.02 1.87 4.18
N GLN A 148 19.29 1.81 3.80
CA GLN A 148 19.72 1.20 2.54
C GLN A 148 20.68 0.05 2.82
N ALA A 149 20.16 -1.17 2.82
CA ALA A 149 20.98 -2.37 3.06
C ALA A 149 22.04 -2.54 1.95
N LYS A 150 23.32 -2.59 2.31
CA LYS A 150 24.38 -3.13 1.45
C LYS A 150 24.42 -4.65 1.62
N LYS A 151 24.24 -5.41 0.52
CA LYS A 151 24.21 -6.88 0.37
C LYS A 151 23.99 -7.70 1.67
N ILE A 152 22.81 -8.31 1.76
CA ILE A 152 22.34 -9.14 2.85
C ILE A 152 23.19 -10.42 2.99
N GLY A 153 24.03 -10.50 4.02
CA GLY A 153 24.52 -11.77 4.55
C GLY A 153 23.43 -12.49 5.37
N LYS A 154 23.57 -13.81 5.58
CA LYS A 154 22.58 -14.70 6.23
C LYS A 154 22.21 -14.35 7.69
N LYS A 155 22.86 -13.36 8.30
CA LYS A 155 22.48 -12.74 9.59
C LYS A 155 22.52 -11.23 9.40
N ALA A 156 21.45 -10.64 8.88
CA ALA A 156 21.39 -9.21 8.69
C ALA A 156 20.80 -8.56 9.96
N THR A 157 21.69 -8.14 10.84
CA THR A 157 21.41 -7.18 11.89
C THR A 157 21.22 -5.80 11.27
N ILE A 158 20.34 -4.97 11.84
CA ILE A 158 20.19 -3.57 11.42
C ILE A 158 21.49 -2.85 11.76
N ASP A 159 22.21 -2.38 10.74
CA ASP A 159 23.45 -1.62 10.90
C ASP A 159 23.15 -0.13 10.83
N LYS A 160 23.47 0.62 11.89
CA LYS A 160 23.28 2.07 11.94
C LYS A 160 24.04 2.81 10.84
N ALA A 161 25.15 2.26 10.34
CA ALA A 161 25.91 2.85 9.22
C ALA A 161 25.21 2.70 7.87
N SER A 162 24.15 1.88 7.77
CA SER A 162 23.35 1.70 6.56
C SER A 162 22.20 2.71 6.43
N PHE A 163 22.01 3.59 7.41
CA PHE A 163 21.08 4.70 7.29
C PHE A 163 21.70 5.85 6.48
N ILE A 164 20.90 6.41 5.58
CA ILE A 164 21.28 7.54 4.74
C ILE A 164 20.37 8.71 5.06
N ARG A 165 20.99 9.86 5.35
CA ARG A 165 20.32 11.14 5.53
C ARG A 165 20.38 11.94 4.22
N GLN A 166 19.25 12.51 3.81
CA GLN A 166 19.13 13.43 2.68
C GLN A 166 18.63 14.78 3.19
N GLY A 167 19.39 15.85 2.98
CA GLY A 167 19.10 17.20 3.48
C GLY A 167 20.13 17.69 4.50
N PRO A 168 19.78 18.62 5.41
CA PRO A 168 18.52 19.35 5.43
C PRO A 168 18.33 20.18 4.14
N TYR A 169 17.10 20.22 3.66
CA TYR A 169 16.64 21.07 2.57
C TYR A 169 15.77 22.18 3.14
N PRO A 170 15.72 23.39 2.54
CA PRO A 170 14.68 24.36 2.84
C PRO A 170 13.29 23.73 2.65
N PHE A 171 12.32 24.05 3.51
CA PHE A 171 10.94 23.60 3.36
C PHE A 171 10.22 24.45 2.32
N ASP A 172 10.43 24.07 1.06
CA ASP A 172 9.93 24.68 -0.17
C ASP A 172 9.00 23.72 -0.93
N PRO A 173 8.39 24.12 -2.06
CA PRO A 173 7.47 23.26 -2.78
C PRO A 173 8.04 21.88 -3.17
N GLU A 174 9.33 21.78 -3.49
CA GLU A 174 9.95 20.52 -3.93
C GLU A 174 10.14 19.53 -2.78
N SER A 175 10.62 20.02 -1.64
CA SER A 175 10.78 19.22 -0.42
C SER A 175 9.43 18.87 0.21
N ALA A 176 8.45 19.78 0.20
CA ALA A 176 7.08 19.51 0.62
C ALA A 176 6.38 18.47 -0.27
N ARG A 177 6.60 18.53 -1.59
CA ARG A 177 6.14 17.49 -2.53
C ARG A 177 6.75 16.12 -2.19
N THR A 178 8.04 16.09 -1.89
CA THR A 178 8.76 14.86 -1.48
C THR A 178 8.18 14.29 -0.19
N PHE A 179 7.93 15.14 0.81
CA PHE A 179 7.31 14.76 2.08
C PHE A 179 5.91 14.16 1.90
N LEU A 180 5.02 14.84 1.17
CA LEU A 180 3.68 14.33 0.86
C LEU A 180 3.74 13.02 0.06
N THR A 181 4.78 12.84 -0.77
CA THR A 181 5.03 11.59 -1.48
C THR A 181 5.32 10.44 -0.55
N TYR A 182 6.20 10.64 0.44
CA TYR A 182 6.46 9.62 1.45
C TYR A 182 5.22 9.30 2.25
N LEU A 183 4.51 10.31 2.76
CA LEU A 183 3.28 10.11 3.51
C LEU A 183 2.27 9.26 2.74
N ARG A 184 2.02 9.56 1.46
CA ARG A 184 1.09 8.75 0.65
C ARG A 184 1.59 7.32 0.42
N ALA A 185 2.83 7.16 -0.03
CA ALA A 185 3.36 5.86 -0.43
C ALA A 185 3.42 4.87 0.74
N LEU A 186 3.75 5.39 1.92
CA LEU A 186 4.03 4.63 3.13
C LEU A 186 2.82 4.49 4.07
N PHE A 187 1.71 5.16 3.74
CA PHE A 187 0.41 4.93 4.35
C PHE A 187 -0.31 3.70 3.79
N ARG A 188 -0.05 3.34 2.53
CA ARG A 188 -0.70 2.19 1.89
C ARG A 188 -0.19 0.88 2.49
N LEU A 189 -1.11 -0.06 2.70
CA LEU A 189 -0.76 -1.38 3.20
C LEU A 189 0.23 -2.05 2.22
N PRO A 190 1.43 -2.45 2.68
CA PRO A 190 2.38 -3.12 1.80
C PRO A 190 1.79 -4.39 1.21
N LEU A 191 2.05 -4.64 -0.07
CA LEU A 191 1.64 -5.87 -0.76
C LEU A 191 2.53 -7.06 -0.36
N THR A 192 2.64 -7.35 0.94
CA THR A 192 3.29 -8.58 1.42
C THR A 192 2.30 -9.74 1.42
N ALA A 193 2.83 -10.96 1.42
CA ALA A 193 2.03 -12.17 1.49
C ALA A 193 1.10 -12.16 2.72
N GLU A 194 1.58 -11.68 3.88
CA GLU A 194 0.81 -11.63 5.12
C GLU A 194 -0.36 -10.64 5.01
N ASN A 195 -0.10 -9.42 4.53
CA ASN A 195 -1.13 -8.39 4.37
C ASN A 195 -2.17 -8.78 3.33
N LEU A 196 -1.73 -9.37 2.21
CA LEU A 196 -2.63 -9.88 1.18
C LEU A 196 -3.48 -11.04 1.72
N THR A 197 -2.90 -11.95 2.50
CA THR A 197 -3.63 -13.05 3.11
C THR A 197 -4.63 -12.56 4.16
N ASP A 198 -4.28 -11.56 4.96
CA ASP A 198 -5.19 -10.94 5.94
C ASP A 198 -6.41 -10.28 5.26
N LYS A 199 -6.18 -9.55 4.15
CA LYS A 199 -7.25 -8.79 3.47
C LYS A 199 -8.04 -9.60 2.45
N PHE A 200 -7.40 -10.54 1.77
CA PHE A 200 -7.95 -11.23 0.61
C PHE A 200 -7.88 -12.77 0.70
N GLY A 201 -7.35 -13.32 1.79
CA GLY A 201 -7.29 -14.76 2.00
C GLY A 201 -8.60 -15.35 2.56
N PRO A 202 -8.67 -16.68 2.75
CA PRO A 202 -9.89 -17.39 3.18
C PRO A 202 -10.41 -16.96 4.55
N LYS A 203 -9.53 -16.46 5.43
CA LYS A 203 -9.92 -15.94 6.76
C LYS A 203 -10.47 -14.51 6.72
N SER A 204 -10.37 -13.84 5.57
CA SER A 204 -10.95 -12.51 5.37
C SER A 204 -12.46 -12.61 5.14
N ARG A 205 -13.18 -11.49 5.22
CA ARG A 205 -14.60 -11.44 4.87
C ARG A 205 -14.84 -11.52 3.35
N ILE A 206 -13.90 -11.02 2.55
CA ILE A 206 -14.12 -10.80 1.10
C ILE A 206 -13.98 -12.11 0.32
N ALA A 207 -12.97 -12.92 0.63
CA ALA A 207 -12.70 -14.13 -0.16
C ALA A 207 -13.84 -15.16 -0.12
N PRO A 208 -14.42 -15.50 1.05
CA PRO A 208 -15.60 -16.38 1.13
C PRO A 208 -16.77 -15.88 0.28
N ILE A 209 -17.08 -14.59 0.34
CA ILE A 209 -18.18 -13.98 -0.41
C ILE A 209 -17.93 -14.08 -1.92
N ALA A 210 -16.73 -13.71 -2.37
CA ALA A 210 -16.37 -13.71 -3.78
C ALA A 210 -16.34 -15.12 -4.36
N VAL A 211 -15.70 -16.07 -3.66
CA VAL A 211 -15.60 -17.46 -4.10
C VAL A 211 -16.97 -18.14 -4.13
N SER A 212 -17.83 -17.90 -3.13
CA SER A 212 -19.20 -18.40 -3.14
C SER A 212 -19.98 -17.86 -4.34
N ALA A 213 -19.88 -16.56 -4.62
CA ALA A 213 -20.54 -15.97 -5.78
C ALA A 213 -20.03 -16.54 -7.12
N PHE A 214 -18.75 -16.92 -7.21
CA PHE A 214 -18.19 -17.55 -8.40
C PHE A 214 -18.65 -19.00 -8.56
N ALA A 215 -18.70 -19.76 -7.47
CA ALA A 215 -19.24 -21.12 -7.46
C ALA A 215 -20.72 -21.12 -7.86
N ASP A 216 -21.53 -20.24 -7.24
CA ASP A 216 -22.96 -20.07 -7.57
C ASP A 216 -23.15 -19.70 -9.05
N ALA A 217 -22.31 -18.79 -9.58
CA ALA A 217 -22.38 -18.39 -10.99
C ALA A 217 -21.94 -19.52 -11.94
N LEU A 218 -20.96 -20.34 -11.57
CA LEU A 218 -20.54 -21.50 -12.36
C LEU A 218 -21.65 -22.55 -12.44
N GLU A 219 -22.35 -22.78 -11.32
CA GLU A 219 -23.48 -23.71 -11.24
C GLU A 219 -24.70 -23.21 -12.02
N HIS A 220 -25.10 -21.95 -11.79
CA HIS A 220 -26.41 -21.46 -12.22
C HIS A 220 -26.37 -20.58 -13.47
N TRP A 221 -25.27 -19.87 -13.75
CA TRP A 221 -25.21 -18.87 -14.83
C TRP A 221 -24.58 -19.43 -16.11
N GLY A 222 -24.62 -20.76 -16.24
CA GLY A 222 -24.02 -21.61 -17.26
C GLY A 222 -24.20 -21.12 -18.70
N LYS A 223 -23.37 -20.17 -19.11
CA LYS A 223 -23.01 -20.02 -20.52
C LYS A 223 -22.05 -21.16 -20.85
N GLN A 224 -22.27 -21.81 -21.99
CA GLN A 224 -21.42 -22.89 -22.51
C GLN A 224 -19.92 -22.58 -22.42
N ARG A 225 -19.55 -21.30 -22.58
CA ARG A 225 -18.16 -20.81 -22.49
C ARG A 225 -17.50 -21.01 -21.11
N VAL A 226 -18.19 -20.72 -20.01
CA VAL A 226 -17.59 -20.85 -18.67
C VAL A 226 -17.35 -22.32 -18.34
N ARG A 227 -18.30 -23.20 -18.71
CA ARG A 227 -18.13 -24.65 -18.58
C ARG A 227 -17.01 -25.20 -19.46
N VAL A 228 -16.81 -24.65 -20.66
CA VAL A 228 -15.63 -24.98 -21.49
C VAL A 228 -14.33 -24.61 -20.78
N PHE A 229 -14.22 -23.41 -20.20
CA PHE A 229 -13.03 -23.03 -19.42
C PHE A 229 -12.81 -23.91 -18.19
N PHE A 230 -13.87 -24.24 -17.46
CA PHE A 230 -13.80 -25.15 -16.33
C PHE A 230 -13.29 -26.55 -16.75
N ASN A 231 -13.83 -27.10 -17.83
CA ASN A 231 -13.42 -28.42 -18.33
C ASN A 231 -11.97 -28.43 -18.82
N GLU A 232 -11.53 -27.36 -19.49
CA GLU A 232 -10.16 -27.23 -19.94
C GLU A 232 -9.19 -27.06 -18.76
N TRP A 233 -9.57 -26.24 -17.77
CA TRP A 233 -8.83 -26.14 -16.52
C TRP A 233 -8.74 -27.50 -15.82
N LYS A 234 -9.86 -28.23 -15.69
CA LYS A 234 -9.93 -29.57 -15.08
C LYS A 234 -9.02 -30.55 -15.81
N ARG A 235 -8.99 -30.51 -17.15
CA ARG A 235 -8.11 -31.34 -17.99
C ARG A 235 -6.64 -31.03 -17.71
N LEU A 236 -6.24 -29.76 -17.74
CA LEU A 236 -4.85 -29.34 -17.50
C LEU A 236 -4.41 -29.64 -16.07
N PHE A 237 -5.27 -29.38 -15.10
CA PHE A 237 -5.00 -29.61 -13.69
C PHE A 237 -4.93 -31.11 -13.36
N GLY A 238 -5.79 -31.93 -13.99
CA GLY A 238 -5.77 -33.39 -13.88
C GLY A 238 -4.48 -34.04 -14.40
N VAL A 239 -3.86 -33.47 -15.44
CA VAL A 239 -2.56 -33.94 -15.96
C VAL A 239 -1.43 -33.70 -14.94
N VAL A 240 -1.48 -32.61 -14.18
CA VAL A 240 -0.43 -32.22 -13.22
C VAL A 240 -0.51 -33.02 -11.92
N TYR A 241 -1.72 -33.31 -11.44
CA TYR A 241 -1.93 -33.99 -10.16
C TYR A 241 -2.16 -35.51 -10.30
N GLY A 242 -2.18 -36.03 -11.53
CA GLY A 242 -2.52 -37.42 -11.82
C GLY A 242 -4.03 -37.68 -11.68
N GLU A 243 -4.54 -38.71 -12.35
CA GLU A 243 -5.96 -39.11 -12.33
C GLU A 243 -6.48 -39.57 -10.94
N GLN A 244 -5.75 -39.31 -9.85
CA GLN A 244 -6.10 -39.70 -8.49
C GLN A 244 -6.78 -38.55 -7.72
N PHE A 245 -7.91 -38.07 -8.24
CA PHE A 245 -8.89 -37.31 -7.44
C PHE A 245 -9.90 -38.25 -6.77
N SER A 246 -9.43 -39.35 -6.16
CA SER A 246 -10.30 -40.36 -5.56
C SER A 246 -10.18 -40.39 -4.03
N ALA A 247 -11.32 -40.21 -3.35
CA ALA A 247 -11.64 -40.49 -1.93
C ALA A 247 -10.76 -39.86 -0.82
N GLN A 248 -9.45 -39.71 -0.98
CA GLN A 248 -8.53 -39.18 0.03
C GLN A 248 -8.65 -37.65 0.25
N GLN A 249 -9.33 -36.93 -0.64
CA GLN A 249 -9.47 -35.47 -0.58
C GLN A 249 -10.86 -35.01 -0.15
N GLU A 250 -11.76 -35.92 0.26
CA GLU A 250 -13.08 -35.53 0.76
C GLU A 250 -12.97 -34.68 2.05
N GLU A 251 -11.94 -34.92 2.86
CA GLU A 251 -11.62 -34.14 4.06
C GLU A 251 -11.02 -32.77 3.71
N GLU A 252 -10.14 -32.70 2.70
CA GLU A 252 -9.60 -31.44 2.18
C GLU A 252 -10.69 -30.57 1.53
N ALA A 253 -11.60 -31.20 0.79
CA ALA A 253 -12.77 -30.56 0.22
C ALA A 253 -13.69 -30.00 1.29
N LYS A 254 -14.04 -30.79 2.32
CA LYS A 254 -14.83 -30.33 3.47
C LYS A 254 -14.16 -29.17 4.20
N THR A 255 -12.84 -29.22 4.35
CA THR A 255 -12.04 -28.17 4.99
C THR A 255 -12.06 -26.89 4.16
N LEU A 256 -11.88 -26.98 2.85
CA LEU A 256 -11.91 -25.84 1.94
C LEU A 256 -13.30 -25.20 1.86
N SER A 257 -14.36 -26.01 1.72
CA SER A 257 -15.75 -25.51 1.73
C SER A 257 -16.09 -24.81 3.05
N SER A 258 -15.62 -25.34 4.18
CA SER A 258 -15.76 -24.69 5.48
C SER A 258 -15.05 -23.33 5.55
N PHE A 259 -13.82 -23.23 5.03
CA PHE A 259 -13.07 -21.97 5.02
C PHE A 259 -13.71 -20.89 4.15
N TYR A 260 -14.27 -21.26 3.01
CA TYR A 260 -14.90 -20.31 2.09
C TYR A 260 -16.41 -20.15 2.31
N GLY A 261 -17.01 -20.86 3.27
CA GLY A 261 -18.44 -20.76 3.61
C GLY A 261 -19.38 -21.23 2.50
N VAL A 262 -18.90 -22.08 1.59
CA VAL A 262 -19.66 -22.58 0.45
C VAL A 262 -20.51 -23.78 0.88
N ALA A 263 -21.71 -23.93 0.32
CA ALA A 263 -22.61 -25.02 0.64
C ALA A 263 -21.93 -26.39 0.43
N LYS A 264 -22.26 -27.37 1.28
CA LYS A 264 -21.68 -28.72 1.24
C LYS A 264 -21.93 -29.48 -0.07
N GLU A 265 -22.85 -29.01 -0.91
CA GLU A 265 -23.24 -29.65 -2.16
C GLU A 265 -22.40 -29.21 -3.37
N THR A 266 -21.58 -28.16 -3.24
CA THR A 266 -20.72 -27.70 -4.33
C THR A 266 -19.59 -28.69 -4.59
N ASP A 267 -19.45 -29.13 -5.85
CA ASP A 267 -18.37 -30.01 -6.29
C ASP A 267 -16.99 -29.41 -5.95
N PHE A 268 -16.08 -30.23 -5.43
CA PHE A 268 -14.77 -29.77 -4.97
C PHE A 268 -13.93 -29.15 -6.10
N GLN A 269 -14.01 -29.69 -7.32
CA GLN A 269 -13.25 -29.16 -8.45
C GLN A 269 -13.84 -27.82 -8.90
N GLU A 270 -15.16 -27.69 -8.88
CA GLU A 270 -15.86 -26.41 -9.13
C GLU A 270 -15.47 -25.34 -8.10
N LEU A 271 -15.37 -25.72 -6.82
CA LEU A 271 -14.88 -24.84 -5.76
C LEU A 271 -13.41 -24.44 -5.99
N LEU A 272 -12.54 -25.39 -6.29
CA LEU A 272 -11.12 -25.13 -6.52
C LEU A 272 -10.89 -24.23 -7.74
N PHE A 273 -11.64 -24.46 -8.82
CA PHE A 273 -11.67 -23.57 -9.98
C PHE A 273 -12.11 -22.15 -9.61
N SER A 274 -13.13 -22.01 -8.76
CA SER A 274 -13.62 -20.72 -8.29
C SER A 274 -12.57 -19.98 -7.44
N VAL A 275 -11.85 -20.70 -6.57
CA VAL A 275 -10.73 -20.16 -5.78
C VAL A 275 -9.60 -19.67 -6.69
N HIS A 276 -9.19 -20.46 -7.69
CA HIS A 276 -8.16 -20.05 -8.64
C HIS A 276 -8.59 -18.84 -9.48
N THR A 277 -9.85 -18.83 -9.91
CA THR A 277 -10.44 -17.69 -10.64
C THR A 277 -10.41 -16.43 -9.79
N TYR A 278 -10.73 -16.53 -8.50
CA TYR A 278 -10.62 -15.43 -7.54
C TYR A 278 -9.20 -14.91 -7.39
N PHE A 279 -8.20 -15.78 -7.20
CA PHE A 279 -6.81 -15.34 -7.10
C PHE A 279 -6.31 -14.69 -8.39
N ALA A 280 -6.62 -15.28 -9.56
CA ALA A 280 -6.24 -14.71 -10.85
C ALA A 280 -6.86 -13.32 -11.04
N PHE A 281 -8.16 -13.16 -10.71
CA PHE A 281 -8.85 -11.89 -10.78
C PHE A 281 -8.25 -10.84 -9.83
N LEU A 282 -8.00 -11.22 -8.58
CA LEU A 282 -7.36 -10.35 -7.58
C LEU A 282 -5.97 -9.89 -8.05
N MET A 283 -5.15 -10.79 -8.57
CA MET A 283 -3.83 -10.45 -9.09
C MET A 283 -3.92 -9.45 -10.25
N LYS A 284 -4.90 -9.61 -11.15
CA LYS A 284 -5.15 -8.63 -12.23
C LYS A 284 -5.58 -7.26 -11.67
N LEU A 285 -6.42 -7.21 -10.63
CA LEU A 285 -6.79 -5.95 -9.99
C LEU A 285 -5.58 -5.27 -9.32
N ILE A 286 -4.76 -6.03 -8.58
CA ILE A 286 -3.53 -5.51 -7.95
C ILE A 286 -2.57 -4.97 -9.01
N ALA A 287 -2.35 -5.73 -10.10
CA ALA A 287 -1.49 -5.29 -11.19
C ALA A 287 -2.02 -4.00 -11.85
N ALA A 288 -3.32 -3.93 -12.13
CA ALA A 288 -3.96 -2.73 -12.68
C ALA A 288 -3.82 -1.53 -11.73
N GLU A 289 -3.97 -1.73 -10.42
CA GLU A 289 -3.81 -0.70 -9.39
C GLU A 289 -2.36 -0.21 -9.33
N ILE A 290 -1.36 -1.10 -9.29
CA ILE A 290 0.07 -0.73 -9.29
C ILE A 290 0.42 0.09 -10.53
N ILE A 291 -0.05 -0.33 -11.69
CA ILE A 291 0.18 0.39 -12.96
C ILE A 291 -0.49 1.77 -12.92
N SER A 292 -1.71 1.86 -12.42
CA SER A 292 -2.42 3.13 -12.21
C SER A 292 -1.61 4.07 -11.32
N LEU A 293 -1.09 3.57 -10.20
CA LEU A 293 -0.28 4.38 -9.27
C LEU A 293 1.06 4.86 -9.83
N LYS A 294 1.63 4.11 -10.77
CA LYS A 294 2.88 4.47 -11.42
C LYS A 294 2.69 5.52 -12.52
N GLU A 295 1.53 5.54 -13.17
CA GLU A 295 1.29 6.36 -14.36
C GLU A 295 0.42 7.60 -14.12
N SER A 296 -0.52 7.53 -13.17
CA SER A 296 -1.41 8.63 -12.86
C SER A 296 -1.15 9.23 -11.48
N SER A 297 -1.83 10.34 -11.24
CA SER A 297 -1.64 11.28 -10.14
C SER A 297 -1.77 10.71 -8.72
N PHE A 298 -1.62 11.60 -7.74
CA PHE A 298 -1.67 11.25 -6.33
C PHE A 298 -2.96 10.51 -5.88
N THR A 299 -4.07 10.71 -6.59
CA THR A 299 -5.44 10.34 -6.20
C THR A 299 -6.06 9.26 -7.10
N SER A 300 -5.38 8.78 -8.14
CA SER A 300 -5.95 7.78 -9.04
C SER A 300 -5.95 6.39 -8.39
N SER A 301 -7.12 5.79 -8.27
CA SER A 301 -7.29 4.36 -7.93
C SER A 301 -8.15 3.70 -9.00
N PHE A 302 -7.64 2.62 -9.57
CA PHE A 302 -8.38 1.85 -10.57
C PHE A 302 -9.58 1.17 -9.92
N SER A 303 -9.36 0.57 -8.75
CA SER A 303 -10.38 -0.16 -8.01
C SER A 303 -11.51 0.76 -7.53
N TYR A 304 -11.19 2.00 -7.11
CA TYR A 304 -12.20 3.00 -6.70
C TYR A 304 -13.10 3.46 -7.85
N GLN A 305 -12.57 3.55 -9.08
CA GLN A 305 -13.38 3.90 -10.25
C GLN A 305 -14.43 2.82 -10.52
N LEU A 306 -14.08 1.55 -10.38
CA LEU A 306 -14.99 0.42 -10.62
C LEU A 306 -16.23 0.46 -9.69
N THR A 307 -16.10 0.94 -8.45
CA THR A 307 -17.21 0.93 -7.48
C THR A 307 -18.30 1.96 -7.78
N HIS A 308 -18.00 2.99 -8.57
CA HIS A 308 -18.93 4.07 -8.93
C HIS A 308 -19.40 4.01 -10.38
N THR A 309 -19.05 2.92 -11.08
CA THR A 309 -19.29 2.74 -12.51
C THR A 309 -20.66 2.07 -12.74
N SER A 310 -21.34 2.42 -13.86
CA SER A 310 -22.58 1.75 -14.26
C SER A 310 -22.36 0.25 -14.54
N LYS A 311 -23.42 -0.56 -14.57
CA LYS A 311 -23.29 -2.01 -14.84
C LYS A 311 -22.58 -2.30 -16.18
N ASP A 312 -22.99 -1.58 -17.23
CA ASP A 312 -22.46 -1.80 -18.59
C ASP A 312 -20.99 -1.36 -18.69
N ASP A 313 -20.66 -0.23 -18.07
CA ASP A 313 -19.29 0.28 -18.02
C ASP A 313 -18.39 -0.61 -17.15
N LEU A 314 -18.91 -1.17 -16.04
CA LEU A 314 -18.19 -2.12 -15.20
C LEU A 314 -17.86 -3.37 -16.01
N GLN A 315 -18.83 -3.91 -16.74
CA GLN A 315 -18.61 -5.06 -17.62
C GLN A 315 -17.56 -4.76 -18.71
N ALA A 316 -17.61 -3.57 -19.32
CA ALA A 316 -16.64 -3.14 -20.31
C ALA A 316 -15.23 -3.05 -19.71
N GLN A 317 -15.08 -2.45 -18.52
CA GLN A 317 -13.80 -2.34 -17.84
C GLN A 317 -13.24 -3.71 -17.43
N LEU A 318 -14.06 -4.59 -16.84
CA LEU A 318 -13.66 -5.97 -16.50
C LEU A 318 -13.22 -6.75 -17.74
N THR A 319 -13.89 -6.56 -18.89
CA THR A 319 -13.50 -7.17 -20.17
C THR A 319 -12.12 -6.70 -20.63
N VAL A 320 -11.80 -5.42 -20.42
CA VAL A 320 -10.47 -4.85 -20.74
C VAL A 320 -9.38 -5.37 -19.81
N ILE A 321 -9.68 -5.59 -18.53
CA ILE A 321 -8.74 -6.26 -17.61
C ILE A 321 -8.49 -7.70 -18.06
N GLU A 322 -9.58 -8.42 -18.38
CA GLU A 322 -9.52 -9.84 -18.66
C GLU A 322 -8.74 -10.16 -19.93
N SER A 323 -8.96 -9.38 -21.00
CA SER A 323 -8.22 -9.46 -22.26
C SER A 323 -6.77 -9.00 -22.17
N GLY A 324 -6.29 -8.65 -20.97
CA GLY A 324 -4.99 -8.05 -20.75
C GLY A 324 -4.83 -6.68 -21.43
N GLY A 325 -5.92 -6.04 -21.88
CA GLY A 325 -5.91 -4.79 -22.61
C GLY A 325 -5.31 -3.62 -21.83
N ILE A 326 -5.33 -3.67 -20.49
CA ILE A 326 -4.57 -2.73 -19.65
C ILE A 326 -3.07 -2.91 -19.86
N TYR A 327 -2.57 -4.14 -19.94
CA TYR A 327 -1.15 -4.47 -20.07
C TYR A 327 -0.66 -4.34 -21.52
N ALA A 328 -1.45 -4.81 -22.49
CA ALA A 328 -1.12 -4.80 -23.92
C ALA A 328 -0.96 -3.37 -24.49
N LYS A 329 -1.79 -2.42 -24.02
CA LYS A 329 -1.63 -0.97 -24.34
C LYS A 329 -0.27 -0.39 -23.92
N ARG A 330 0.47 -1.12 -23.08
CA ARG A 330 1.75 -0.73 -22.49
C ARG A 330 2.91 -1.61 -22.99
N GLY A 331 2.68 -2.37 -24.07
CA GLY A 331 3.69 -3.25 -24.66
C GLY A 331 3.97 -4.51 -23.84
N ILE A 332 3.21 -4.77 -22.79
CA ILE A 332 3.32 -5.98 -21.99
C ILE A 332 2.30 -6.99 -22.53
N THR A 333 2.80 -7.98 -23.25
CA THR A 333 2.04 -9.15 -23.68
C THR A 333 2.14 -10.25 -22.62
N ASN A 334 1.04 -10.92 -22.32
CA ASN A 334 0.99 -12.10 -21.45
C ASN A 334 1.54 -11.87 -20.03
N PHE A 335 1.18 -10.75 -19.39
CA PHE A 335 1.68 -10.44 -18.04
C PHE A 335 1.24 -11.46 -16.97
N LEU A 336 0.12 -12.16 -17.20
CA LEU A 336 -0.52 -13.10 -16.27
C LEU A 336 -1.30 -14.20 -17.03
N GLU A 337 -0.96 -14.46 -18.30
CA GLU A 337 -1.48 -15.60 -19.07
C GLU A 337 -0.62 -16.84 -18.88
#